data_AF-A0A971W585-F1
#
_entry.id   AF-A0A971W585-F1
#
_cell.length_a   1.000
_cell.length_b   1.000
_cell.length_c   1.000
_cell.angle_alpha   90.00
_cell.angle_beta   90.00
_cell.angle_gamma   90.00
#
_symmetry.space_group_name_H-M   'P 1'
#
loop_
_entity.id
_entity.type
_entity.pdbx_description
1 polymer ?
#
loop_
_entity_poly.entity_id
_entity_poly.type
_entity_poly.pdbx_seq_one_letter_code
_entity_poly.pdbx_strand_id
1 'polypeptide(L)' 'MENISFEKALQRLEEIVDLLESGSLDLQASIEIFEEGIALSVRCQQELQKAEGRVQQLVKKLEGGWELADI' A
#
# COMPACT_ATOMS: atom_id res chain seq x y z
N MET A 1 2.06 -2.41 -16.96
CA MET A 1 2.27 -1.56 -15.77
C MET A 1 3.12 -2.35 -14.80
N GLU A 2 4.33 -1.88 -14.51
CA GLU A 2 5.24 -2.53 -13.56
C GLU A 2 4.59 -2.62 -12.18
N ASN A 3 4.64 -3.81 -11.59
CA ASN A 3 4.23 -4.00 -10.21
C ASN A 3 5.39 -3.58 -9.29
N ILE A 4 5.38 -2.32 -8.85
CA ILE A 4 6.29 -1.85 -7.81
C ILE A 4 5.95 -2.52 -6.46
N SER A 5 6.94 -2.80 -5.63
CA SER A 5 6.69 -3.37 -4.29
C SER A 5 5.99 -2.34 -3.39
N PHE A 6 5.41 -2.81 -2.28
CA PHE A 6 4.80 -1.93 -1.28
C PHE A 6 5.81 -0.90 -0.77
N GLU A 7 7.03 -1.33 -0.45
CA GLU A 7 8.10 -0.48 0.08
C GLU A 7 8.49 0.60 -0.93
N LYS A 8 8.58 0.25 -2.21
CA LYS A 8 8.86 1.22 -3.28
C LYS A 8 7.71 2.21 -3.47
N ALA A 9 6.47 1.75 -3.39
CA ALA A 9 5.31 2.61 -3.49
C ALA A 9 5.23 3.60 -2.33
N LEU A 10 5.52 3.12 -1.11
CA LEU A 10 5.55 3.94 0.10
C LEU A 10 6.68 4.97 0.05
N GLN A 11 7.90 4.55 -0.32
CA GLN A 11 9.04 5.46 -0.49
C GLN A 11 8.73 6.55 -1.52
N ARG A 12 8.13 6.19 -2.65
CA ARG A 12 7.73 7.17 -3.66
C ARG A 12 6.69 8.14 -3.12
N LEU A 13 5.73 7.67 -2.32
CA LEU A 13 4.73 8.53 -1.70
C LEU A 13 5.38 9.55 -0.74
N GLU A 14 6.37 9.13 0.04
CA GLU A 14 7.15 10.02 0.92
C GLU A 14 7.89 11.10 0.10
N GLU A 15 8.55 10.72 -0.99
CA GLU A 15 9.19 11.67 -1.91
C GLU A 15 8.21 12.69 -2.49
N ILE A 16 6.99 12.26 -2.83
CA ILE A 16 5.94 13.14 -3.35
C ILE A 16 5.50 14.16 -2.29
N VAL A 17 5.34 13.72 -1.04
CA VAL A 17 5.02 14.62 0.08
C VAL A 17 6.12 15.66 0.23
N ASP A 18 7.38 15.24 0.26
CA ASP A 18 8.52 16.16 0.36
C ASP A 18 8.54 17.18 -0.79
N LEU A 19 8.27 16.73 -2.02
CA LEU A 19 8.20 17.60 -3.20
C LEU A 19 7.06 18.62 -3.11
N LEU A 20 5.88 18.20 -2.66
CA LEU A 20 4.74 19.09 -2.48
C LEU A 20 4.98 20.10 -1.36
N GLU A 21 5.57 19.67 -0.24
CA GLU A 21 5.89 20.54 0.90
C GLU A 21 7.01 21.53 0.59
N SER A 22 7.94 21.17 -0.31
CA SER A 22 9.03 22.07 -0.73
C SER A 22 8.54 23.33 -1.43
N GLY A 23 7.35 23.28 -2.05
CA GLY A 23 6.79 24.38 -2.84
C GLY A 23 7.61 24.75 -4.09
N SER A 24 8.55 23.91 -4.52
CA SER A 24 9.40 24.19 -5.69
C SER A 24 8.75 23.87 -7.04
N LEU A 25 7.59 23.21 -7.03
CA LEU A 25 6.87 22.80 -8.23
C LEU A 25 5.97 23.92 -8.73
N ASP A 26 5.84 24.05 -10.05
CA ASP A 26 4.77 24.86 -10.63
C ASP A 26 3.40 24.17 -10.45
N LEU A 27 2.33 24.88 -10.80
CA LEU A 27 0.96 24.39 -10.62
C LEU A 27 0.70 23.08 -11.38
N GLN A 28 1.20 22.97 -12.62
CA GLN A 28 0.94 21.82 -13.46
C GLN A 28 1.68 20.59 -12.91
N ALA A 29 2.96 20.75 -12.56
CA ALA A 29 3.76 19.71 -11.94
C ALA A 29 3.21 19.28 -10.57
N SER A 30 2.68 20.24 -9.79
CA SER A 30 2.04 19.95 -8.50
C SER A 30 0.78 19.08 -8.66
N ILE A 31 -0.01 19.29 -9.70
CA ILE A 31 -1.19 18.48 -10.00
C ILE A 31 -0.76 17.06 -10.41
N GLU A 32 0.22 16.95 -11.31
CA GLU A 32 0.71 15.65 -11.80
C GLU A 32 1.29 14.78 -10.67
N ILE A 33 2.12 15.38 -9.81
CA ILE A 33 2.71 14.64 -8.68
C ILE A 33 1.64 14.27 -7.63
N PHE A 34 0.62 15.10 -7.45
CA PHE A 34 -0.49 14.81 -6.55
C PHE A 34 -1.34 13.64 -7.05
N GLU A 35 -1.64 13.59 -8.35
CA GLU A 35 -2.34 12.46 -8.98
C GLU A 35 -1.55 11.14 -8.81
N GLU A 36 -0.23 11.19 -9.00
CA GLU A 36 0.67 10.06 -8.71
C GLU A 36 0.55 9.63 -7.23
N GLY A 37 0.60 10.59 -6.30
CA GLY A 37 0.47 10.34 -4.87
C GLY A 37 -0.86 9.67 -4.49
N ILE A 38 -1.98 10.08 -5.10
CA ILE A 38 -3.28 9.44 -4.89
C ILE A 38 -3.27 7.98 -5.38
N ALA A 39 -2.73 7.73 -6.58
CA ALA A 39 -2.66 6.38 -7.13
C ALA A 39 -1.80 5.45 -6.25
N LEU A 40 -0.67 5.95 -5.76
CA LEU A 40 0.21 5.21 -4.83
C LEU A 40 -0.46 4.95 -3.49
N SER A 41 -1.17 5.94 -2.93
CA SER A 41 -1.90 5.80 -1.67
C SER A 41 -2.95 4.69 -1.74
N VAL A 42 -3.75 4.67 -2.82
CA VAL A 42 -4.75 3.62 -3.05
C VAL A 42 -4.08 2.25 -3.17
N ARG A 43 -2.96 2.15 -3.88
CA ARG A 43 -2.19 0.90 -4.02
C ARG A 43 -1.70 0.40 -2.66
N CYS A 44 -1.08 1.27 -1.85
CA CYS A 44 -0.57 0.93 -0.53
C CYS A 44 -1.71 0.41 0.36
N GLN A 45 -2.86 1.08 0.35
CA GLN A 45 -4.04 0.64 1.10
C GLN A 45 -4.53 -0.76 0.67
N GLN A 46 -4.56 -1.03 -0.64
CA GLN A 46 -4.96 -2.36 -1.15
C GLN A 46 -3.99 -3.47 -0.72
N GLU A 47 -2.69 -3.23 -0.75
CA GLU A 47 -1.69 -4.22 -0.30
C GLU A 47 -1.78 -4.46 1.21
N LEU A 48 -1.96 -3.41 2.00
CA LEU A 48 -2.19 -3.53 3.45
C LEU A 48 -3.46 -4.34 3.75
N GLN A 49 -4.55 -4.10 3.03
CA GLN A 49 -5.80 -4.84 3.20
C GLN A 49 -5.65 -6.33 2.88
N LYS A 50 -4.89 -6.67 1.82
CA LYS A 50 -4.56 -8.06 1.49
C LYS A 50 -3.71 -8.71 2.59
N ALA A 51 -2.72 -8.00 3.10
CA ALA A 51 -1.86 -8.48 4.17
C ALA A 51 -2.67 -8.73 5.45
N GLU A 52 -3.53 -7.79 5.83
CA GLU A 52 -4.43 -7.91 6.99
C GLU A 52 -5.34 -9.14 6.84
N GLY A 53 -5.98 -9.30 5.68
CA GLY A 53 -6.85 -10.47 5.42
C GLY A 53 -6.10 -11.79 5.56
N ARG A 54 -4.85 -11.86 5.09
CA ARG A 54 -3.99 -13.04 5.26
C ARG A 54 -3.65 -13.30 6.72
N VAL A 55 -3.32 -12.26 7.49
CA VAL A 55 -3.05 -12.36 8.94
C VAL A 55 -4.29 -12.87 9.67
N GLN A 56 -5.47 -12.30 9.40
CA GLN A 56 -6.72 -12.73 10.02
C GLN A 56 -7.05 -14.21 9.72
N GLN A 57 -6.80 -14.68 8.49
CA GLN A 57 -6.96 -16.09 8.15
C GLN A 57 -5.99 -17.00 8.92
N LEU A 58 -4.74 -16.58 9.08
CA LEU A 58 -3.75 -17.35 9.85
C LEU A 58 -4.10 -17.40 11.34
N VAL A 59 -4.54 -16.29 11.93
CA VAL A 59 -5.00 -16.24 13.32
C VAL A 59 -6.19 -17.17 13.53
N LYS A 60 -7.21 -17.12 12.66
CA LYS A 60 -8.36 -18.04 12.73
C LYS A 60 -7.94 -19.51 12.65
N LYS A 61 -6.95 -19.84 11.81
CA LYS A 61 -6.40 -21.21 11.70
C LYS A 61 -5.64 -21.66 12.95
N LEU A 62 -4.98 -20.74 13.66
CA LEU A 62 -4.27 -21.03 14.90
C LEU A 62 -5.24 -21.21 16.08
N GLU A 63 -6.28 -20.39 16.15
CA GLU A 63 -7.29 -20.44 17.21
C GLU A 63 -8.26 -21.61 17.05
N GLY A 64 -8.65 -21.95 15.81
CA GLY A 64 -9.51 -23.08 15.49
C GLY A 64 -8.74 -24.38 15.21
N GLY A 65 -7.67 -24.63 15.97
CA GLY A 65 -6.63 -25.64 15.71
C GLY A 65 -7.12 -26.86 14.94
N TRP A 66 -6.57 -27.06 13.72
CA TRP A 66 -6.69 -28.25 12.86
C TRP A 66 -7.81 -29.19 13.30
N GLU A 67 -9.05 -28.93 12.88
CA GLU A 67 -10.06 -29.97 12.97
C GLU A 67 -9.56 -31.16 12.14
N LEU A 68 -9.13 -32.19 12.87
CA LEU A 68 -8.78 -33.52 12.38
C LEU A 68 -10.00 -34.10 11.66
N ALA A 69 -10.19 -33.70 10.41
CA ALA A 69 -11.12 -34.30 9.48
C ALA A 69 -10.37 -34.88 8.27
N ASP A 70 -9.24 -35.53 8.54
CA ASP A 70 -8.65 -36.56 7.70
C ASP A 70 -8.50 -37.84 8.56
N ILE A 71 -9.62 -38.42 9.00
CA ILE A 71 -9.79 -39.84 9.34
C ILE A 71 -11.14 -40.30 8.81
#